data_AF-A0AAV8V4P9-F1
#
_entry.id   AF-A0AAV8V4P9-F1
#
_cell.length_a   1.000
_cell.length_b   1.000
_cell.length_c   1.000
_cell.angle_alpha   90.00
_cell.angle_beta   90.00
_cell.angle_gamma   90.00
#
_symmetry.space_group_name_H-M   'P 1'
#
loop_
_entity.id
_entity.type
_entity.pdbx_description
1 polymer ?
#
loop_
_entity_poly.entity_id
_entity_poly.type
_entity_poly.pdbx_seq_one_letter_code
_entity_poly.pdbx_strand_id
1 'polypeptide(L)'
;MAKRMQVNRLVQDELVYELRIRGIATGTVDEMRHALAMALRLENSGDSIKMPTYPFTMEEDVKAVKEKLSELDPLITEFGNTSTSGLFFKLQSKLSHTLNRIDHINEESPDRPKLLAKALSLLDMLHKKS
;
A
#
# COMPACT_ATOMS: atom_id res chain seq x y z
N MET A 1 10.86 10.10 0.20
CA MET A 1 9.54 10.76 0.29
C MET A 1 8.48 9.77 -0.18
N ALA A 2 7.69 9.19 0.74
CA ALA A 2 6.58 8.33 0.36
C ALA A 2 5.56 9.19 -0.42
N LYS A 3 5.40 8.88 -1.70
CA LYS A 3 4.45 9.59 -2.58
C LYS A 3 3.05 9.45 -1.96
N ARG A 4 2.36 10.59 -1.77
CA ARG A 4 1.06 10.72 -1.11
C ARG A 4 0.10 9.59 -1.55
N MET A 5 -0.20 8.66 -0.65
CA MET A 5 -1.11 7.55 -0.91
C MET A 5 -2.48 8.10 -1.33
N GLN A 6 -3.00 7.65 -2.47
CA GLN A 6 -4.30 8.12 -2.96
C GLN A 6 -5.41 7.26 -2.37
N VAL A 7 -5.93 7.66 -1.20
CA VAL A 7 -6.98 6.93 -0.45
C VAL A 7 -8.17 6.52 -1.31
N ASN A 8 -8.60 7.39 -2.23
CA ASN A 8 -9.72 7.13 -3.13
C ASN A 8 -9.48 5.99 -4.15
N ARG A 9 -8.24 5.53 -4.31
CA ARG A 9 -7.86 4.45 -5.22
C ARG A 9 -7.59 3.12 -4.54
N LEU A 10 -7.62 3.10 -3.20
CA LEU A 10 -7.51 1.88 -2.44
C LEU A 10 -8.78 1.05 -2.59
N VAL A 11 -8.59 -0.27 -2.67
CA VAL A 11 -9.70 -1.24 -2.60
C VAL A 11 -10.05 -1.51 -1.14
N GLN A 12 -11.18 -2.20 -0.92
CA GLN A 12 -11.70 -2.46 0.42
C GLN A 12 -10.67 -3.12 1.35
N ASP A 13 -9.97 -4.16 0.91
CA ASP A 13 -8.99 -4.85 1.75
C ASP A 13 -7.80 -3.97 2.14
N GLU A 14 -7.39 -3.07 1.23
CA GLU A 14 -6.31 -2.09 1.49
C GLU A 14 -6.77 -1.05 2.52
N LEU A 15 -8.02 -0.56 2.41
CA LEU A 15 -8.61 0.33 3.41
C LEU A 15 -8.74 -0.34 4.78
N VAL A 16 -9.21 -1.58 4.81
CA VAL A 16 -9.34 -2.35 6.05
C VAL A 16 -7.98 -2.54 6.72
N TYR A 17 -6.94 -2.86 5.94
CA TYR A 17 -5.58 -2.98 6.45
C TYR A 17 -5.10 -1.67 7.08
N GLU A 18 -5.16 -0.56 6.33
CA GLU A 18 -4.66 0.74 6.80
C GLU A 18 -5.41 1.26 8.04
N LEU A 19 -6.70 0.97 8.18
CA LEU A 19 -7.47 1.35 9.37
C LEU A 19 -7.15 0.46 10.57
N ARG A 20 -6.96 -0.85 10.35
CA ARG A 20 -6.62 -1.80 11.42
C ARG A 20 -5.27 -1.49 12.06
N ILE A 21 -4.25 -1.19 11.26
CA ILE A 21 -2.91 -0.83 11.80
C ILE A 21 -2.94 0.46 12.63
N ARG A 22 -3.98 1.30 12.43
CA ARG A 22 -4.23 2.54 13.18
C ARG A 22 -5.24 2.37 14.32
N GLY A 23 -5.83 1.18 14.48
CA GLY A 23 -6.85 0.92 15.49
C GLY A 23 -8.18 1.63 15.23
N ILE A 24 -8.45 1.98 13.98
CA ILE A 24 -9.68 2.66 13.56
C ILE A 24 -10.71 1.61 13.13
N ALA A 25 -11.96 1.81 13.55
CA ALA A 25 -13.06 0.92 13.17
C ALA A 25 -13.29 0.92 11.65
N THR A 26 -13.59 -0.26 11.10
CA THR A 26 -13.96 -0.44 9.70
C THR A 26 -15.48 -0.31 9.54
N GLY A 27 -15.90 0.31 8.44
CA GLY A 27 -17.31 0.49 8.09
C GLY A 27 -17.54 0.31 6.60
N THR A 28 -18.42 1.13 6.02
CA THR A 28 -18.58 1.22 4.56
C THR A 28 -17.30 1.76 3.90
N VAL A 29 -17.12 1.50 2.61
CA VAL A 29 -15.93 1.96 1.86
C VAL A 29 -15.74 3.46 1.95
N ASP A 30 -16.83 4.24 1.91
CA ASP A 30 -16.74 5.70 1.96
C ASP A 30 -16.39 6.21 3.36
N GLU A 31 -16.95 5.61 4.40
CA GLU A 31 -16.54 5.88 5.79
C GLU A 31 -15.06 5.54 6.00
N MET A 32 -14.61 4.41 5.47
CA MET A 32 -13.21 3.99 5.58
C MET A 32 -12.25 4.95 4.88
N ARG A 33 -12.60 5.44 3.69
CA ARG A 33 -11.83 6.46 2.97
C ARG A 33 -11.77 7.76 3.76
N HIS A 34 -12.89 8.20 4.33
CA HIS A 34 -12.94 9.42 5.11
C HIS A 34 -12.06 9.32 6.36
N ALA A 35 -12.20 8.22 7.11
CA ALA A 35 -11.43 7.96 8.32
C ALA A 35 -9.92 7.89 8.04
N LEU A 36 -9.51 7.19 6.98
CA LEU A 36 -8.10 7.10 6.60
C LEU A 36 -7.54 8.45 6.16
N ALA A 37 -8.30 9.24 5.38
CA ALA A 37 -7.87 10.57 4.96
C ALA A 37 -7.66 11.52 6.16
N MET A 38 -8.53 11.45 7.17
CA MET A 38 -8.35 12.22 8.40
C MET A 38 -7.13 11.77 9.19
N ALA A 39 -6.94 10.46 9.36
CA ALA A 39 -5.79 9.90 10.08
C ALA A 39 -4.46 10.33 9.43
N LEU A 40 -4.34 10.19 8.11
CA LEU A 40 -3.16 10.66 7.36
C LEU A 40 -2.94 12.16 7.50
N ARG A 41 -4.00 12.98 7.60
CA ARG A 41 -3.86 14.42 7.80
C ARG A 41 -3.28 14.74 9.18
N LEU A 42 -3.72 14.05 10.22
CA LEU A 42 -3.24 14.20 11.59
C LEU A 42 -1.79 13.70 11.74
N GLU A 43 -1.43 12.58 11.11
CA GLU A 43 -0.05 12.10 11.06
C GLU A 43 0.89 13.15 10.43
N ASN A 44 0.43 13.82 9.38
CA ASN A 44 1.19 14.88 8.71
C ASN A 44 1.24 16.20 9.50
N SER A 45 0.31 16.46 10.42
CA SER A 45 0.36 17.66 11.28
C SER A 45 1.33 17.52 12.45
N GLY A 46 1.96 16.35 12.62
CA GLY A 46 2.89 16.08 13.72
C GLY A 46 2.19 15.83 15.05
N ASP A 47 0.86 15.79 15.07
CA ASP A 47 0.12 15.33 16.24
C ASP A 47 0.44 13.85 16.45
N SER A 48 1.01 13.56 17.62
CA SER A 48 1.46 12.21 17.97
C SER A 48 0.24 11.32 18.20
N ILE A 49 -0.30 10.74 17.14
CA ILE A 49 -1.25 9.64 17.24
C ILE A 49 -0.48 8.46 17.83
N LYS A 50 -0.84 8.04 19.04
CA LYS A 50 -0.38 6.76 19.58
C LYS A 50 -0.97 5.65 18.72
N MET A 51 -0.13 5.08 17.87
CA MET A 51 -0.51 3.89 17.12
C MET A 51 -0.67 2.71 18.08
N PRO A 52 -1.69 1.86 17.87
CA PRO A 52 -1.83 0.64 18.63
C PRO A 52 -0.67 -0.33 18.29
N THR A 53 -0.57 -1.40 19.07
CA THR A 53 0.27 -2.54 18.70
C THR A 53 -0.14 -3.04 17.31
N TYR A 54 0.86 -3.22 16.45
CA TYR A 54 0.65 -3.70 15.09
C TYR A 54 -0.13 -5.04 15.11
N PRO A 55 -1.28 -5.13 14.42
CA PRO A 55 -2.22 -6.23 14.64
C PRO A 55 -1.97 -7.48 13.78
N PHE A 56 -1.00 -7.43 12.86
CA PHE A 56 -0.71 -8.53 11.94
C PHE A 56 0.62 -9.22 12.28
N THR A 57 0.71 -10.51 11.97
CA THR A 57 1.98 -11.23 12.09
C THR A 57 2.87 -11.00 10.87
N MET A 58 4.16 -11.27 11.03
CA MET A 58 5.12 -11.20 9.93
C MET A 58 4.71 -12.12 8.76
N GLU A 59 4.23 -13.33 9.07
CA GLU A 59 3.80 -14.30 8.06
C GLU A 59 2.59 -13.81 7.27
N GLU A 60 1.64 -13.14 7.94
CA GLU A 60 0.46 -12.55 7.29
C GLU A 60 0.86 -11.45 6.31
N ASP A 61 1.80 -10.58 6.69
CA ASP A 61 2.30 -9.54 5.79
C ASP A 61 3.10 -10.07 4.63
N VAL A 62 4.01 -11.02 4.89
CA VAL A 62 4.78 -11.68 3.84
C VAL A 62 3.84 -12.33 2.83
N LYS A 63 2.84 -13.07 3.30
CA LYS A 63 1.85 -13.74 2.43
C LYS A 63 1.08 -12.72 1.60
N ALA A 64 0.51 -11.71 2.23
CA ALA A 64 -0.32 -10.74 1.53
C ALA A 64 0.48 -9.87 0.54
N VAL A 65 1.74 -9.54 0.86
CA VAL A 65 2.64 -8.86 -0.07
C VAL A 65 2.96 -9.75 -1.26
N LYS A 66 3.27 -11.03 -1.04
CA LYS A 66 3.50 -12.01 -2.13
C LYS A 66 2.30 -12.10 -3.07
N GLU A 67 1.10 -12.27 -2.51
CA GLU A 67 -0.15 -12.32 -3.26
C GLU A 67 -0.37 -11.03 -4.05
N LYS A 68 -0.22 -9.87 -3.42
CA LYS A 68 -0.40 -8.57 -4.08
C LYS A 68 0.60 -8.33 -5.22
N LEU A 69 1.86 -8.69 -5.02
CA LEU A 69 2.87 -8.58 -6.07
C LEU A 69 2.58 -9.53 -7.23
N SER A 70 2.09 -10.73 -6.96
CA SER A 70 1.68 -11.68 -8.00
C SER A 70 0.47 -11.18 -8.82
N GLU A 71 -0.45 -10.47 -8.19
CA GLU A 71 -1.58 -9.82 -8.89
C GLU A 71 -1.13 -8.64 -9.74
N LEU A 72 -0.20 -7.82 -9.24
CA LEU A 72 0.24 -6.59 -9.92
C LEU A 72 1.18 -6.85 -11.09
N ASP A 73 1.98 -7.91 -11.04
CA ASP A 73 2.97 -8.27 -12.05
C ASP A 73 2.40 -8.35 -13.48
N PRO A 74 1.34 -9.16 -13.77
CA PRO A 74 0.75 -9.20 -15.11
C PRO A 74 0.11 -7.87 -15.51
N LEU A 75 -0.56 -7.18 -14.58
CA LEU A 75 -1.22 -5.89 -14.85
C LEU A 75 -0.24 -4.79 -15.26
N ILE A 76 0.97 -4.79 -14.69
CA ILE A 76 2.04 -3.84 -15.01
C ILE A 76 2.78 -4.28 -16.27
N THR A 77 2.98 -5.58 -16.46
CA THR A 77 3.61 -6.13 -17.68
C THR A 77 2.79 -5.76 -18.91
N GLU A 78 1.47 -5.91 -18.85
CA GLU A 78 0.52 -5.58 -19.91
C GLU A 78 0.16 -4.08 -19.97
N PHE A 79 0.66 -3.28 -19.04
CA PHE A 79 0.40 -1.85 -19.04
C PHE A 79 0.97 -1.18 -20.30
N GLY A 80 0.09 -0.58 -21.09
CA GLY A 80 0.43 0.20 -22.29
C GLY A 80 -0.32 1.53 -22.38
N ASN A 81 -0.78 2.06 -21.24
CA ASN A 81 -1.46 3.36 -21.17
C ASN A 81 -0.46 4.47 -20.81
N THR A 82 -0.93 5.72 -20.81
CA THR A 82 -0.11 6.88 -20.40
C THR A 82 0.00 7.02 -18.88
N SER A 83 1.04 7.73 -18.45
CA SER A 83 1.25 8.21 -17.06
C SER A 83 0.13 9.08 -16.49
N THR A 84 -0.75 9.60 -17.35
CA THR A 84 -1.93 10.37 -16.95
C THR A 84 -3.19 9.50 -16.80
N SER A 85 -3.12 8.22 -17.16
CA SER A 85 -4.28 7.34 -17.12
C SER A 85 -4.73 7.02 -15.71
N GLY A 86 -6.05 6.83 -15.54
CA GLY A 86 -6.61 6.39 -14.26
C GLY A 86 -6.02 5.06 -13.78
N LEU A 87 -5.68 4.17 -14.72
CA LEU A 87 -5.04 2.89 -14.45
C LEU A 87 -3.61 3.06 -13.91
N PHE A 88 -2.80 3.96 -14.48
CA PHE A 88 -1.44 4.23 -13.99
C PHE A 88 -1.45 4.60 -12.50
N PHE A 89 -2.25 5.60 -12.15
CA PHE A 89 -2.34 6.05 -10.76
C PHE A 89 -2.93 4.99 -9.82
N LYS A 90 -3.81 4.11 -10.32
CA LYS A 90 -4.33 2.98 -9.54
C LYS A 90 -3.23 1.97 -9.25
N LEU A 91 -2.48 1.53 -10.26
CA LEU A 91 -1.35 0.61 -10.11
C LEU A 91 -0.26 1.21 -9.21
N GLN A 92 0.06 2.49 -9.40
CA GLN A 92 0.99 3.22 -8.54
C GLN A 92 0.52 3.25 -7.08
N SER A 93 -0.76 3.53 -6.82
CA SER A 93 -1.29 3.57 -5.45
C SER A 93 -1.21 2.19 -4.78
N LYS A 94 -1.49 1.13 -5.53
CA LYS A 94 -1.35 -0.26 -5.06
C LYS A 94 0.08 -0.61 -4.72
N LEU A 95 1.05 -0.27 -5.58
CA LEU A 95 2.47 -0.47 -5.30
C LEU A 95 2.94 0.33 -4.08
N SER A 96 2.51 1.58 -3.93
CA SER A 96 2.82 2.38 -2.73
C SER A 96 2.29 1.71 -1.45
N HIS A 97 1.06 1.21 -1.48
CA HIS A 97 0.50 0.46 -0.35
C HIS A 97 1.30 -0.82 -0.07
N THR A 98 1.66 -1.58 -1.11
CA THR A 98 2.50 -2.77 -0.95
C THR A 98 3.87 -2.45 -0.34
N LEU A 99 4.50 -1.35 -0.76
CA LEU A 99 5.77 -0.88 -0.18
C LEU A 99 5.61 -0.51 1.30
N ASN A 100 4.58 0.25 1.66
CA ASN A 100 4.29 0.57 3.06
C ASN A 100 4.08 -0.67 3.91
N ARG A 101 3.45 -1.72 3.36
CA ARG A 101 3.28 -2.99 4.05
C ARG A 101 4.60 -3.75 4.23
N ILE A 102 5.50 -3.67 3.25
CA ILE A 102 6.87 -4.24 3.37
C ILE A 102 7.67 -3.54 4.48
N ASP A 103 7.44 -2.26 4.73
CA ASP A 103 8.10 -1.54 5.82
C ASP A 103 7.75 -2.08 7.22
N HIS A 104 6.61 -2.78 7.35
CA HIS A 104 6.21 -3.45 8.59
C HIS A 104 6.77 -4.87 8.74
N ILE A 105 7.41 -5.42 7.70
CA ILE A 105 8.10 -6.72 7.77
C ILE A 105 9.46 -6.51 8.44
N ASN A 106 9.77 -7.33 9.45
CA ASN A 106 11.05 -7.28 10.18
C ASN A 106 12.25 -7.32 9.20
N GLU A 107 13.28 -6.52 9.48
CA GLU A 107 14.51 -6.45 8.70
C GLU A 107 15.26 -7.79 8.64
N GLU A 108 15.11 -8.62 9.68
CA GLU A 108 15.71 -9.96 9.75
C GLU A 108 14.99 -10.98 8.85
N SER A 109 13.82 -10.64 8.30
CA SER A 109 13.08 -11.53 7.41
C SER A 109 13.85 -11.76 6.09
N PRO A 110 14.13 -13.02 5.71
CA PRO A 110 14.82 -13.32 4.46
C PRO A 110 13.97 -13.00 3.22
N ASP A 111 12.65 -12.82 3.40
CA ASP A 111 11.72 -12.47 2.34
C ASP A 111 11.72 -10.96 2.05
N ARG A 112 11.92 -10.11 3.07
CA ARG A 112 11.85 -8.64 2.94
C ARG A 112 12.69 -8.09 1.77
N PRO A 113 14.00 -8.39 1.62
CA PRO A 113 14.80 -7.83 0.53
C PRO A 113 14.30 -8.30 -0.85
N LYS A 114 13.79 -9.53 -0.96
CA LYS A 114 13.25 -10.08 -2.22
C LYS A 114 11.94 -9.39 -2.61
N LEU A 115 11.05 -9.20 -1.63
CA LEU A 115 9.76 -8.51 -1.84
C LEU A 115 9.98 -7.04 -2.18
N LEU A 116 10.89 -6.37 -1.48
CA LEU A 116 11.26 -4.99 -1.75
C LEU A 116 11.83 -4.82 -3.16
N ALA A 117 12.79 -5.68 -3.54
CA ALA A 117 13.38 -5.64 -4.88
C ALA A 117 12.32 -5.83 -5.98
N LYS A 118 11.39 -6.78 -5.79
CA LYS A 118 10.30 -7.00 -6.76
C LYS A 118 9.34 -5.82 -6.82
N ALA A 119 8.91 -5.27 -5.68
CA ALA A 119 8.03 -4.10 -5.63
C ALA A 119 8.65 -2.87 -6.32
N LEU A 120 9.94 -2.62 -6.08
CA LEU A 120 10.69 -1.54 -6.73
C LEU A 120 10.85 -1.77 -8.23
N SER A 121 11.15 -2.99 -8.66
CA SER A 121 11.24 -3.34 -10.08
C SER A 121 9.92 -3.13 -10.82
N LEU A 122 8.78 -3.48 -10.20
CA LEU A 122 7.46 -3.25 -10.77
C LEU A 122 7.12 -1.76 -10.85
N LEU A 123 7.52 -0.97 -9.84
CA LEU A 123 7.34 0.47 -9.84
C LEU A 123 8.14 1.16 -10.94
N ASP A 124 9.41 0.77 -11.10
CA ASP A 124 10.27 1.26 -12.18
C ASP A 124 9.70 0.88 -13.56
N MET A 125 9.25 -0.37 -13.72
CA MET A 125 8.61 -0.82 -14.96
C MET A 125 7.36 -0.01 -15.31
N LEU A 126 6.51 0.26 -14.31
CA LEU A 126 5.30 1.07 -14.49
C LEU A 126 5.64 2.49 -14.95
N HIS A 127 6.69 3.12 -14.41
CA HIS A 127 7.10 4.48 -14.82
C HIS A 127 7.78 4.50 -16.19
N LYS A 128 8.50 3.43 -16.57
CA LYS A 128 9.12 3.33 -17.90
C LYS A 128 8.10 3.12 -19.02
N LYS A 129 6.95 2.51 -18.72
CA LYS A 129 5.88 2.23 -19.69
C LYS A 129 4.87 3.37 -19.88
N SER A 130 4.98 4.45 -19.10
CA SER A 130 3.96 5.49 -18.95
C SER A 130 4.36 6.83 -19.54
#